data_AF-A0A396TVV6-F1
#
_entry.id   AF-A0A396TVV6-F1
#
_cell.length_a   1.000
_cell.length_b   1.000
_cell.length_c   1.000
_cell.angle_alpha   90.00
_cell.angle_beta   90.00
_cell.angle_gamma   90.00
#
_symmetry.space_group_name_H-M   'P 1'
#
loop_
_entity.id
_entity.type
_entity.pdbx_description
1 polymer ?
#
loop_
_entity_poly.entity_id
_entity_poly.type
_entity_poly.pdbx_seq_one_letter_code
_entity_poly.pdbx_strand_id
1 'polypeptide(L)'
;MRKILLLSFLTVLLFGCKTTGTYEQTSLELTGLELIEPHWGYHKSWAPLGSKDGYDMTDAQKEQQIKSLNQCVKKLKNSHTNKPTHALRSVQLISCMESFGWHLVVEELFITT
;
A
#
# COMPACT_ATOMS: atom_id res chain seq x y z
N MET A 1 -46.47 5.42 10.08
CA MET A 1 -45.16 6.08 9.83
C MET A 1 -43.97 5.50 10.61
N ARG A 2 -44.09 4.35 11.31
CA ARG A 2 -42.98 3.76 12.09
C ARG A 2 -42.23 2.61 11.37
N LYS A 3 -42.84 2.04 10.32
CA LYS A 3 -42.29 0.90 9.56
C LYS A 3 -41.33 1.29 8.43
N ILE A 4 -41.44 2.50 7.89
CA ILE A 4 -40.60 2.98 6.77
C ILE A 4 -39.19 3.34 7.26
N LEU A 5 -39.07 3.87 8.49
CA LEU A 5 -37.80 4.27 9.09
C LEU A 5 -36.88 3.09 9.46
N LEU A 6 -37.43 1.88 9.60
CA LEU A 6 -36.64 0.67 9.90
C LEU A 6 -36.02 0.03 8.65
N LEU A 7 -36.58 0.30 7.46
CA LEU A 7 -36.07 -0.27 6.20
C LEU A 7 -34.86 0.51 5.65
N SER A 8 -34.77 1.82 5.93
CA SER A 8 -33.66 2.66 5.48
C SER A 8 -32.36 2.47 6.28
N PHE A 9 -32.43 1.96 7.51
CA PHE A 9 -31.24 1.61 8.30
C PHE A 9 -30.63 0.26 7.87
N LEU A 10 -31.44 -0.66 7.33
CA LEU A 10 -30.98 -1.98 6.93
C LEU A 10 -30.16 -1.95 5.62
N THR A 11 -30.44 -1.01 4.72
CA THR A 11 -29.74 -0.89 3.44
C THR A 11 -28.32 -0.34 3.59
N VAL A 12 -28.05 0.53 4.58
CA VAL A 12 -26.71 1.07 4.83
C VAL A 12 -25.76 0.00 5.39
N LEU A 13 -26.27 -0.97 6.16
CA LEU A 13 -25.48 -2.08 6.70
C LEU A 13 -25.07 -3.13 5.65
N LEU A 14 -25.76 -3.19 4.50
CA LEU A 14 -25.44 -4.12 3.41
C LEU A 14 -24.40 -3.58 2.42
N PHE A 15 -24.13 -2.27 2.46
CA PHE A 15 -22.93 -1.68 1.86
C PHE A 15 -21.81 -1.68 2.88
N GLY A 16 -21.47 -2.87 3.42
CA GLY A 16 -20.18 -3.04 4.07
C GLY A 16 -19.12 -2.45 3.14
N CYS A 17 -18.33 -1.50 3.65
CA CYS A 17 -17.32 -0.77 2.88
C CYS A 17 -16.48 -1.75 2.05
N LYS A 18 -16.87 -1.97 0.79
CA LYS A 18 -16.06 -2.66 -0.19
C LYS A 18 -15.00 -1.65 -0.59
N THR A 19 -13.96 -1.52 0.23
CA THR A 19 -12.73 -0.80 -0.10
C THR A 19 -12.01 -1.60 -1.19
N THR A 20 -12.59 -1.58 -2.39
CA THR A 20 -11.91 -2.04 -3.60
C THR A 20 -10.87 -0.99 -3.98
N GLY A 21 -9.82 -0.90 -3.17
CA GLY A 21 -8.69 -0.01 -3.39
C GLY A 21 -7.95 -0.36 -4.69
N THR A 22 -7.18 0.58 -5.20
CA THR A 22 -6.41 0.40 -6.44
C THR A 22 -4.94 0.07 -6.13
N TYR A 23 -4.18 -0.32 -7.14
CA TYR A 23 -2.73 -0.50 -6.98
C TYR A 23 -2.03 0.83 -6.71
N GLU A 24 -2.53 1.95 -7.25
CA GLU A 24 -2.06 3.29 -6.93
C GLU A 24 -2.20 3.55 -5.43
N GLN A 25 -3.39 3.32 -4.86
CA GLN A 25 -3.62 3.49 -3.42
C GLN A 25 -2.71 2.58 -2.59
N THR A 26 -2.64 1.29 -2.93
CA THR A 26 -1.78 0.34 -2.22
C THR A 26 -0.30 0.72 -2.32
N SER A 27 0.16 1.28 -3.43
CA SER A 27 1.55 1.74 -3.58
C SER A 27 1.92 2.88 -2.62
N LEU A 28 0.97 3.79 -2.37
CA LEU A 28 1.14 4.87 -1.40
C LEU A 28 1.17 4.33 0.03
N GLU A 29 0.30 3.36 0.35
CA GLU A 29 0.22 2.74 1.67
C GLU A 29 1.45 1.87 2.01
N LEU A 30 2.18 1.38 1.00
CA LEU A 30 3.43 0.65 1.19
C LEU A 30 4.65 1.58 1.39
N THR A 31 4.44 2.89 1.52
CA THR A 31 5.53 3.85 1.77
C THR A 31 5.13 4.80 2.91
N GLY A 32 6.08 5.12 3.78
CA GLY A 32 5.87 6.08 4.87
C GLY A 32 5.56 5.43 6.22
N LEU A 33 5.11 6.25 7.16
CA LEU A 33 4.89 5.89 8.55
C LEU A 33 3.45 5.40 8.79
N GLU A 34 3.33 4.25 9.44
CA GLU A 34 2.08 3.71 9.96
C GLU A 34 2.14 3.72 11.50
N LEU A 35 1.31 4.54 12.13
CA LEU A 35 1.23 4.63 13.59
C LEU A 35 0.43 3.45 14.16
N ILE A 36 0.98 2.81 15.19
CA ILE A 36 0.34 1.70 15.90
C ILE A 36 -0.11 2.17 17.29
N GLU A 37 0.71 3.03 17.92
CA GLU A 37 0.48 3.67 19.20
C GLU A 37 1.01 5.11 19.16
N PRO A 38 0.68 5.98 20.15
CA PRO A 38 1.08 7.40 20.14
C PRO A 38 2.59 7.65 19.92
N HIS A 39 3.45 6.69 20.28
CA HIS A 39 4.90 6.80 20.14
C HIS A 39 5.53 5.65 19.36
N TRP A 40 4.73 4.75 18.77
CA TRP A 40 5.25 3.58 18.05
C TRP A 40 4.62 3.49 16.66
N GLY A 41 5.45 3.19 15.66
CA GLY A 41 4.97 2.98 14.30
C GLY A 41 5.92 2.15 13.47
N TYR A 42 5.42 1.69 12.33
CA TYR A 42 6.24 1.08 11.29
C TYR A 42 6.56 2.09 10.21
N HIS A 43 7.84 2.28 9.91
CA HIS A 43 8.26 2.97 8.70
C HIS A 43 8.48 1.96 7.59
N LYS A 44 7.77 2.17 6.47
CA LYS A 44 7.87 1.35 5.27
C LYS A 44 8.60 2.15 4.19
N SER A 45 9.65 1.57 3.62
CA SER A 45 10.43 2.21 2.56
C SER A 45 10.90 1.18 1.52
N TRP A 46 11.17 1.65 0.31
CA TRP A 46 11.77 0.81 -0.74
C TRP A 46 13.28 0.95 -0.70
N ALA A 47 13.98 -0.18 -0.76
CA ALA A 47 15.44 -0.23 -0.80
C ALA A 47 15.91 -1.07 -2.00
N PRO A 48 17.08 -0.77 -2.59
CA PRO A 48 17.72 -1.65 -3.56
C PRO A 48 17.96 -3.04 -2.94
N LEU A 49 17.79 -4.11 -3.72
CA LEU A 49 18.16 -5.46 -3.27
C LEU A 49 19.62 -5.50 -2.82
N GLY A 50 19.85 -6.03 -1.61
CA GLY A 50 21.16 -6.08 -0.97
C GLY A 50 21.45 -4.93 -0.01
N SER A 51 20.67 -3.84 -0.05
CA SER A 51 20.71 -2.79 0.97
C SER A 51 19.92 -3.21 2.21
N LYS A 52 20.23 -2.61 3.37
CA LYS A 52 19.48 -2.83 4.62
C LYS A 52 18.30 -1.88 4.79
N ASP A 53 18.41 -0.70 4.19
CA ASP A 53 17.47 0.40 4.32
C ASP A 53 17.40 1.24 3.02
N GLY A 54 16.44 2.16 2.99
CA GLY A 54 16.25 3.12 1.90
C GLY A 54 16.79 4.53 2.18
N TYR A 55 17.56 4.74 3.26
CA TYR A 55 17.98 6.09 3.69
C TYR A 55 19.09 6.66 2.80
N ASP A 56 20.04 5.83 2.37
CA ASP A 56 21.22 6.25 1.60
C ASP A 56 21.03 6.18 0.07
N MET A 57 19.80 6.32 -0.43
CA MET A 57 19.55 6.34 -1.87
C MET A 57 20.00 7.66 -2.51
N THR A 58 20.81 7.54 -3.57
CA THR A 58 21.08 8.66 -4.48
C THR A 58 19.80 9.13 -5.17
N ASP A 59 19.78 10.36 -5.67
CA ASP A 59 18.59 10.89 -6.37
C ASP A 59 18.27 10.08 -7.64
N ALA A 60 19.30 9.60 -8.35
CA ALA A 60 19.13 8.69 -9.48
C ALA A 60 18.45 7.37 -9.07
N GLN A 61 18.77 6.83 -7.90
CA GLN A 61 18.10 5.63 -7.37
C GLN A 61 16.65 5.92 -6.99
N LYS A 62 16.36 7.07 -6.38
CA LYS A 62 14.97 7.48 -6.06
C LYS A 62 14.12 7.63 -7.32
N GLU A 63 14.66 8.26 -8.35
CA GLU A 63 13.97 8.39 -9.65
C GLU A 63 13.70 7.02 -10.29
N GLN A 64 14.70 6.13 -10.25
CA GLN A 64 14.56 4.77 -10.79
C GLN A 64 13.56 3.93 -9.98
N GLN A 65 13.50 4.12 -8.65
CA GLN A 65 12.52 3.50 -7.77
C GLN A 65 11.10 3.93 -8.17
N ILE A 66 10.86 5.24 -8.30
CA ILE A 66 9.56 5.79 -8.72
C ILE A 66 9.15 5.25 -10.10
N LYS A 67 10.09 5.21 -11.05
CA LYS A 67 9.86 4.67 -12.40
C LYS A 67 9.46 3.19 -12.35
N SER A 68 10.17 2.39 -11.56
CA SER A 68 9.88 0.95 -11.38
C SER A 68 8.50 0.74 -10.75
N LEU A 69 8.16 1.52 -9.73
CA LEU A 69 6.87 1.47 -9.06
C LEU A 69 5.71 1.80 -10.02
N ASN A 70 5.86 2.86 -10.81
CA ASN A 70 4.87 3.25 -11.82
C ASN A 70 4.68 2.17 -12.89
N GLN A 71 5.77 1.51 -13.32
CA GLN A 71 5.70 0.39 -14.25
C GLN A 71 4.94 -0.80 -13.65
N CYS A 72 5.21 -1.14 -12.38
CA CYS A 72 4.50 -2.20 -11.67
C CYS A 72 3.01 -1.92 -11.52
N VAL A 73 2.64 -0.72 -11.07
CA VAL A 73 1.23 -0.30 -10.94
C VAL A 73 0.51 -0.41 -12.28
N LYS A 74 1.12 0.09 -13.38
CA LYS A 74 0.54 0.00 -14.72
C LYS A 74 0.36 -1.46 -15.18
N LYS A 75 1.36 -2.31 -14.98
CA LYS A 75 1.32 -3.73 -15.36
C LYS A 75 0.21 -4.47 -14.60
N LEU A 76 0.14 -4.25 -13.29
CA LEU A 76 -0.80 -4.94 -12.42
C LEU A 76 -2.24 -4.49 -12.61
N LYS A 77 -2.47 -3.19 -12.86
CA LYS A 77 -3.80 -2.63 -13.18
C LYS A 77 -4.46 -3.31 -14.39
N ASN A 78 -3.67 -3.70 -15.39
CA ASN A 78 -4.18 -4.29 -16.63
C ASN A 78 -4.40 -5.81 -16.56
N SER A 79 -4.02 -6.46 -15.46
CA SER A 79 -3.93 -7.92 -15.38
C SER A 79 -5.12 -8.64 -14.73
N HIS A 80 -6.07 -7.90 -14.13
CA HIS A 80 -7.17 -8.51 -13.36
C HIS A 80 -8.54 -7.95 -13.74
N THR A 81 -9.46 -8.84 -14.11
CA THR A 81 -10.87 -8.51 -14.43
C THR A 81 -11.68 -8.15 -13.18
N ASN A 82 -11.32 -8.74 -12.02
CA ASN A 82 -11.89 -8.42 -10.71
C ASN A 82 -10.84 -7.72 -9.84
N LYS A 83 -11.23 -6.69 -9.09
CA LYS A 83 -10.29 -5.97 -8.20
C LYS A 83 -9.82 -6.90 -7.07
N PRO A 84 -8.52 -7.21 -6.96
CA PRO A 84 -7.99 -8.07 -5.91
C PRO A 84 -8.21 -7.47 -4.51
N THR A 85 -8.07 -8.28 -3.45
CA THR A 85 -8.04 -7.78 -2.07
C THR A 85 -6.83 -6.89 -1.83
N HIS A 86 -6.86 -6.07 -0.78
CA HIS A 86 -5.72 -5.22 -0.41
C HIS A 86 -4.43 -6.02 -0.17
N ALA A 87 -4.53 -7.11 0.60
CA ALA A 87 -3.39 -7.99 0.87
C ALA A 87 -2.79 -8.57 -0.43
N LEU A 88 -3.64 -9.03 -1.36
CA LEU A 88 -3.17 -9.57 -2.63
C LEU A 88 -2.50 -8.49 -3.51
N ARG A 89 -3.08 -7.27 -3.56
CA ARG A 89 -2.44 -6.15 -4.28
C ARG A 89 -1.07 -5.81 -3.69
N SER A 90 -0.94 -5.84 -2.37
CA SER A 90 0.32 -5.55 -1.68
C SER A 90 1.39 -6.56 -2.05
N VAL A 91 1.08 -7.86 -1.94
CA VAL A 91 1.99 -8.95 -2.31
C VAL A 91 2.39 -8.88 -3.78
N GLN A 92 1.44 -8.65 -4.68
CA GLN A 92 1.71 -8.55 -6.11
C GLN A 92 2.58 -7.34 -6.46
N LEU A 93 2.38 -6.22 -5.77
CA LEU A 93 3.19 -5.01 -5.96
C LEU A 93 4.62 -5.21 -5.46
N ILE A 94 4.79 -5.80 -4.27
CA ILE A 94 6.11 -6.15 -3.71
C ILE A 94 6.85 -7.10 -4.66
N SER A 95 6.20 -8.20 -5.07
CA SER A 95 6.81 -9.17 -5.99
C SER A 95 7.19 -8.55 -7.34
N CYS A 96 6.38 -7.61 -7.85
CA CYS A 96 6.75 -6.88 -9.06
C CYS A 96 7.98 -5.99 -8.83
N MET A 97 8.05 -5.26 -7.72
CA MET A 97 9.18 -4.40 -7.38
C MET A 97 10.47 -5.19 -7.18
N GLU A 98 10.40 -6.40 -6.59
CA GLU A 98 11.53 -7.33 -6.47
C GLU A 98 12.12 -7.70 -7.83
N SER A 99 11.28 -7.91 -8.85
CA SER A 99 11.75 -8.17 -10.21
C SER A 99 12.49 -6.99 -10.86
N PHE A 100 12.33 -5.78 -10.31
CA PHE A 100 13.06 -4.57 -10.70
C PHE A 100 14.25 -4.25 -9.80
N GLY A 101 14.58 -5.14 -8.84
CA GLY A 101 15.72 -4.96 -7.95
C GLY A 101 15.40 -4.17 -6.68
N TRP A 102 14.14 -4.12 -6.25
CA TRP A 102 13.72 -3.41 -5.04
C TRP A 102 13.07 -4.35 -4.03
N HIS A 103 13.30 -4.15 -2.74
CA HIS A 103 12.53 -4.81 -1.70
C HIS A 103 11.91 -3.79 -0.75
N LEU A 104 10.85 -4.21 -0.07
CA LEU A 104 10.20 -3.42 0.96
C LEU A 104 10.91 -3.64 2.29
N VAL A 105 11.39 -2.57 2.90
CA VAL A 105 11.94 -2.54 4.25
C VAL A 105 10.84 -2.04 5.19
N VAL A 106 10.71 -2.70 6.34
CA VAL A 106 9.76 -2.32 7.40
C VAL A 106 10.53 -2.22 8.71
N GLU A 107 10.58 -1.02 9.26
CA GLU A 107 11.32 -0.70 10.48
C GLU A 107 10.35 -0.26 11.57
N GLU A 108 10.52 -0.80 12.78
CA GLU A 108 9.82 -0.31 13.95
C GLU A 108 10.52 0.96 14.47
N LEU A 109 9.76 2.04 14.65
CA LEU A 109 10.26 3.32 15.12
C LEU A 109 9.56 3.73 16.41
N PHE A 110 10.36 4.27 17.34
CA PHE A 110 9.87 5.04 18.48
C PHE A 110 9.92 6.53 18.17
N ILE A 111 8.78 7.21 18.28
CA ILE A 111 8.64 8.63 17.93
C ILE A 111 8.82 9.48 19.19
N THR A 112 10.02 10.01 19.35
CA THR A 112 10.33 11.00 20.38
C THR A 112 9.94 12.39 19.88
N THR A 113 8.83 12.92 20.39
CA THR A 113 8.45 14.34 20.22
C THR A 113 9.36 15.26 21.01
#